data_AF-A0A318LRV7-F1
#
_entry.id   AF-A0A318LRV7-F1
#
_cell.length_a   1.000
_cell.length_b   1.000
_cell.length_c   1.000
_cell.angle_alpha   90.00
_cell.angle_beta   90.00
_cell.angle_gamma   90.00
#
_symmetry.space_group_name_H-M   'P 1'
#
loop_
_entity.id
_entity.type
_entity.pdbx_description
1 polymer ?
#
loop_
_entity_poly.entity_id
_entity_poly.type
_entity_poly.pdbx_seq_one_letter_code
_entity_poly.pdbx_strand_id
1 'polypeptide(L)' 'MIHARLSIMAALAAADQGTLENAGYVLIEKGFVGMRPRTWLTITRPGREAFDADLAALRRVLDHDRSR' A
#
# COMPACT_ATOMS: atom_id res chain seq x y z
N MET A 1 -15.33 3.42 16.42
CA MET A 1 -13.93 3.05 16.10
C MET A 1 -13.65 3.52 14.69
N ILE A 2 -13.12 4.73 14.55
CA ILE A 2 -13.00 5.44 13.28
C ILE A 2 -11.66 5.05 12.67
N HIS A 3 -11.65 4.10 11.73
CA HIS A 3 -10.46 3.84 10.91
C HIS A 3 -10.34 5.01 9.92
N ALA A 4 -9.36 5.87 10.15
CA ALA A 4 -9.03 6.99 9.27
C ALA A 4 -8.80 6.45 7.84
N ARG A 5 -9.72 6.77 6.93
CA ARG A 5 -9.74 6.25 5.56
C ARG A 5 -8.74 7.03 4.69
N LEU A 6 -7.45 6.78 4.89
CA LEU A 6 -6.38 7.39 4.10
C LEU A 6 -6.29 6.70 2.74
N SER A 7 -6.85 7.36 1.73
CA SER A 7 -7.02 6.84 0.39
C SER A 7 -5.72 6.92 -0.44
N ILE A 8 -4.77 6.01 -0.23
CA ILE A 8 -3.63 5.80 -1.17
C ILE A 8 -4.09 4.91 -2.32
N MET A 9 -4.91 5.46 -3.23
CA MET A 9 -5.62 4.65 -4.22
C MET A 9 -4.78 4.29 -5.45
N ALA A 10 -3.77 5.08 -5.80
CA ALA A 10 -3.03 4.85 -7.05
C ALA A 10 -1.98 3.73 -6.92
N ALA A 11 -1.10 3.82 -5.91
CA ALA A 11 0.01 2.87 -5.77
C ALA A 11 -0.46 1.45 -5.43
N LEU A 12 -1.45 1.32 -4.54
CA LEU A 12 -1.98 0.01 -4.14
C LEU A 12 -2.83 -0.65 -5.23
N ALA A 13 -3.40 0.12 -6.17
CA ALA A 13 -4.19 -0.44 -7.26
C ALA A 13 -3.35 -1.13 -8.34
N ALA A 14 -2.09 -0.71 -8.52
CA ALA A 14 -1.17 -1.31 -9.47
C ALA A 14 -0.49 -2.58 -8.95
N ALA A 15 -0.50 -2.80 -7.63
CA ALA A 15 0.05 -4.00 -7.00
C ALA A 15 -0.98 -5.13 -6.97
N ASP A 16 -0.51 -6.39 -6.90
CA ASP A 16 -1.41 -7.53 -6.71
C ASP A 16 -2.05 -7.48 -5.31
N GLN A 17 -3.30 -7.05 -5.29
CA GLN A 17 -4.07 -6.79 -4.08
C GLN A 17 -4.24 -8.07 -3.25
N GLY A 18 -4.48 -9.22 -3.88
CA GLY A 18 -4.70 -10.49 -3.17
C GLY A 18 -3.44 -10.96 -2.43
N THR A 19 -2.28 -10.80 -3.07
CA THR A 19 -0.98 -11.11 -2.44
C THR A 19 -0.72 -10.19 -1.25
N LEU A 20 -0.97 -8.88 -1.39
CA LEU A 20 -0.76 -7.93 -0.31
C LEU A 20 -1.73 -8.13 0.87
N GLU A 21 -2.99 -8.51 0.59
CA GLU A 21 -3.97 -8.85 1.62
C GLU A 21 -3.57 -10.12 2.38
N ASN A 22 -3.18 -11.17 1.66
CA ASN A 22 -2.72 -12.43 2.26
C ASN A 22 -1.45 -12.24 3.10
N ALA A 23 -0.57 -11.32 2.71
CA ALA A 23 0.61 -10.93 3.49
C ALA A 23 0.27 -10.02 4.69
N GLY A 24 -0.98 -9.57 4.83
CA GLY A 24 -1.41 -8.67 5.90
C GLY A 24 -0.94 -7.22 5.73
N TYR A 25 -0.47 -6.84 4.54
CA TYR A 25 0.05 -5.51 4.24
C TYR A 25 -1.06 -4.51 3.87
N VAL A 26 -2.17 -5.00 3.35
CA VAL A 26 -3.37 -4.18 3.09
C VAL A 26 -4.62 -4.86 3.62
N LEU A 27 -5.60 -4.06 3.99
CA LEU A 27 -6.99 -4.46 4.16
C LEU A 27 -7.75 -4.11 2.88
N ILE A 28 -8.52 -5.06 2.35
CA ILE A 28 -9.39 -4.84 1.21
C ILE A 28 -10.84 -4.82 1.67
N GLU A 29 -11.53 -3.71 1.41
CA GLU A 29 -12.96 -3.60 1.64
C GLU A 29 -13.67 -3.41 0.30
N LYS A 30 -14.59 -4.33 -0.02
CA LYS A 30 -15.44 -4.22 -1.22
C LYS A 30 -16.81 -3.70 -0.81
N GLY A 31 -17.32 -2.71 -1.53
CA GLY A 31 -18.69 -2.24 -1.36
C GLY A 31 -19.19 -1.42 -2.53
N PHE A 32 -20.24 -0.65 -2.29
CA PHE A 32 -20.91 0.13 -3.33
C PHE A 32 -21.01 1.60 -2.92
N VAL A 33 -20.82 2.49 -3.89
CA VAL A 33 -21.17 3.91 -3.76
C VAL A 33 -22.26 4.20 -4.77
N GLY A 34 -23.50 4.31 -4.28
CA GLY A 34 -24.68 4.25 -5.14
C GLY A 34 -24.78 2.87 -5.81
N MET A 35 -24.78 2.85 -7.15
CA MET A 35 -24.84 1.61 -7.94
C MET A 35 -23.48 1.15 -8.49
N ARG A 36 -22.38 1.83 -8.14
CA ARG A 36 -21.05 1.48 -8.66
C ARG A 36 -20.25 0.69 -7.62
N PRO A 37 -19.73 -0.50 -7.97
CA PRO A 37 -18.83 -1.21 -7.08
C PRO A 37 -17.56 -0.39 -6.86
N ARG A 38 -17.08 -0.39 -5.63
CA ARG A 38 -15.89 0.33 -5.18
C ARG A 38 -15.09 -0.60 -4.27
N THR A 39 -13.81 -0.71 -4.56
CA THR A 39 -12.84 -1.35 -3.66
C THR A 39 -12.10 -0.25 -2.92
N TRP A 40 -12.01 -0.37 -1.60
CA TRP A 40 -11.15 0.44 -0.76
C TRP A 40 -9.97 -0.40 -0.30
N LEU A 41 -8.77 0.17 -0.40
CA LEU A 41 -7.54 -0.43 0.06
C LEU A 41 -7.01 0.45 1.20
N THR A 42 -6.72 -0.17 2.34
CA THR A 42 -6.12 0.50 3.49
C THR A 42 -4.79 -0.18 3.80
N ILE A 43 -3.68 0.56 3.75
CA ILE A 43 -2.38 0.03 4.16
C ILE A 43 -2.39 -0.23 5.68
N THR A 44 -1.92 -1.40 6.09
CA THR A 44 -1.79 -1.76 7.50
C THR A 44 -0.49 -1.20 8.08
N ARG A 45 -0.32 -1.28 9.41
CA ARG A 45 0.97 -0.94 10.04
C ARG A 45 2.12 -1.81 9.51
N PRO A 46 2.02 -3.16 9.49
CA PRO A 46 3.03 -4.02 8.87
C PRO A 46 3.31 -3.67 7.40
N GLY A 47 2.27 -3.38 6.61
CA GLY A 47 2.44 -3.00 5.21
C GLY A 47 3.21 -1.69 5.04
N ARG A 48 2.97 -0.71 5.93
CA ARG A 48 3.72 0.54 5.95
C ARG A 48 5.19 0.33 6.32
N GLU A 49 5.46 -0.47 7.35
CA GLU A 49 6.83 -0.80 7.77
C GLU A 49 7.62 -1.49 6.64
N ALA A 50 7.00 -2.46 5.96
CA ALA A 50 7.61 -3.14 4.81
C ALA A 50 7.89 -2.16 3.66
N PHE A 51 6.91 -1.32 3.32
CA PHE A 51 7.07 -0.31 2.27
C PHE A 51 8.19 0.70 2.55
N ASP A 52 8.28 1.17 3.81
CA ASP A 52 9.32 2.11 4.22
C ASP A 52 10.72 1.45 4.17
N ALA A 53 10.81 0.14 4.50
CA ALA A 53 12.04 -0.63 4.38
C ALA A 53 12.49 -0.78 2.92
N ASP A 54 11.56 -1.06 2.00
CA ASP A 54 11.83 -1.14 0.56
C ASP A 54 12.31 0.20 0.00
N LEU A 55 11.64 1.30 0.38
CA LEU A 55 12.06 2.64 0.00
C LEU A 55 13.47 2.98 0.52
N ALA A 56 13.78 2.58 1.76
CA ALA A 56 15.11 2.76 2.31
C ALA A 56 16.17 1.96 1.53
N ALA A 57 15.86 0.73 1.10
CA ALA A 57 16.75 -0.07 0.27
C ALA A 57 16.99 0.59 -1.10
N LEU A 58 15.93 1.05 -1.76
CA LEU A 58 16.04 1.74 -3.05
C LEU A 58 16.89 3.02 -2.91
N ARG A 59 16.68 3.79 -1.83
CA ARG A 59 17.44 5.01 -1.58
C ARG A 59 18.92 4.74 -1.37
N ARG A 60 19.29 3.66 -0.67
CA ARG A 60 20.71 3.25 -0.53
C ARG A 60 21.36 2.96 -1.87
N VAL A 61 20.66 2.34 -2.82
CA VAL A 61 21.20 2.06 -4.16
C VAL A 61 21.47 3.38 -4.91
N LEU A 62 20.52 4.32 -4.86
CA LEU A 62 20.67 5.62 -5.51
C LEU A 62 21.77 6.48 -4.87
N ASP A 63 21.89 6.43 -3.54
CA ASP A 63 22.94 7.15 -2.82
C ASP A 63 24.32 6.55 -3.10
N HIS A 64 24.41 5.22 -3.27
CA HIS A 64 25.65 4.56 -3.70
C HIS A 64 26.07 4.97 -5.11
N ASP A 65 25.13 5.04 -6.05
CA ASP A 65 25.38 5.43 -7.44
C ASP A 65 25.91 6.87 -7.55
N ARG A 66 25.34 7.81 -6.79
CA ARG A 66 25.79 9.22 -6.76
C ARG A 66 27.18 9.44 -6.15
N SER A 67 27.71 8.45 -5.45
CA SER A 67 29.03 8.51 -4.79
C SER A 67 30.17 7.95 -5.64
N ARG A 68 29.88 7.45 -6.86
CA ARG A 68 30.85 7.01 -7.86
C ARG A 68 31.07 8.09 -8.92
#